data_AF-K2A0H9-F1
#
_entry.id   AF-K2A0H9-F1
#
_cell.length_a   1.000
_cell.length_b   1.000
_cell.length_c   1.000
_cell.angle_alpha   90.00
_cell.angle_beta   90.00
_cell.angle_gamma   90.00
#
_symmetry.space_group_name_H-M   'P 1'
#
loop_
_entity.id
_entity.type
_entity.pdbx_description
1 polymer ?
#
loop_
_entity_poly.entity_id
_entity_poly.type
_entity_poly.pdbx_seq_one_letter_code
_entity_poly.pdbx_strand_id
1 'polypeptide(L)' 'MWNVEFGREMIGDMPTELFEDFFKSVADSLAANIHVILRYGKNDHHKAEAVFKAFARALRFAVVRDKRNKDLMPSTKGKI' A
#
# COMPACT_ATOMS: atom_id res chain seq x y z
N MET A 1 -3.99 6.95 2.81
CA MET A 1 -5.48 6.85 2.73
C MET A 1 -5.86 5.38 2.72
N TRP A 2 -6.80 4.98 3.58
CA TRP A 2 -7.27 3.61 3.71
C TRP A 2 -8.75 3.53 3.38
N ASN A 3 -9.14 2.63 2.48
CA ASN A 3 -10.53 2.34 2.15
C ASN A 3 -10.67 0.84 1.90
N VAL A 4 -10.68 0.10 3.01
CA VAL A 4 -10.88 -1.35 3.04
C VAL A 4 -11.72 -1.66 4.26
N GLU A 5 -12.87 -2.28 4.04
CA GLU A 5 -13.76 -2.71 5.11
C GLU A 5 -13.57 -4.20 5.39
N PHE A 6 -13.27 -4.54 6.64
CA PHE A 6 -13.28 -5.91 7.14
C PHE A 6 -14.58 -6.17 7.89
N GLY A 7 -15.17 -7.35 7.70
CA GLY A 7 -16.39 -7.75 8.39
C GLY A 7 -16.13 -8.49 9.70
N ARG A 8 -14.93 -9.01 9.89
CA ARG A 8 -14.48 -9.74 11.09
C ARG A 8 -13.48 -8.89 11.88
N GLU A 9 -13.46 -9.10 13.19
CA GLU A 9 -12.48 -8.49 14.08
C GLU A 9 -11.09 -9.13 13.92
N MET A 10 -11.04 -10.41 13.55
CA MET A 10 -9.79 -11.20 13.47
C MET A 10 -9.71 -12.00 12.16
N ILE A 11 -8.50 -12.15 11.63
CA ILE A 11 -8.13 -13.12 10.59
C ILE A 11 -7.03 -14.02 11.16
N GLY A 12 -7.40 -15.24 11.56
CA GLY A 12 -6.51 -16.08 12.37
C GLY A 12 -6.22 -15.38 13.70
N ASP A 13 -4.95 -15.19 14.02
CA ASP A 13 -4.49 -14.50 15.24
C ASP A 13 -4.25 -12.99 15.04
N MET A 14 -4.60 -12.43 13.87
CA MET A 14 -4.34 -11.03 13.54
C MET A 14 -5.62 -10.18 13.59
N PRO A 15 -5.68 -9.14 14.46
CA PRO A 15 -6.76 -8.15 14.44
C PRO A 15 -6.80 -7.38 13.12
N THR A 16 -8.00 -7.18 12.58
CA THR A 16 -8.18 -6.56 11.26
C THR A 16 -7.87 -5.06 11.24
N GLU A 17 -7.96 -4.39 12.38
CA GLU A 17 -7.54 -2.99 12.54
C GLU A 17 -6.05 -2.78 12.27
N LEU A 18 -5.20 -3.77 12.61
CA LEU A 18 -3.75 -3.65 12.45
C LEU A 18 -3.30 -3.56 10.99
N PHE A 19 -4.15 -3.96 10.03
CA PHE A 19 -3.82 -3.79 8.61
C PHE A 19 -3.75 -2.30 8.24
N GLU A 20 -4.66 -1.46 8.72
CA GLU A 20 -4.60 -0.02 8.47
C GLU A 20 -3.36 0.60 9.14
N ASP A 21 -3.12 0.27 10.41
CA ASP A 21 -1.97 0.76 11.17
C ASP A 21 -0.63 0.33 10.55
N PHE A 22 -0.57 -0.88 10.00
CA PHE A 22 0.59 -1.35 9.25
C PHE A 22 0.86 -0.44 8.05
N PHE A 23 -0.15 -0.20 7.19
CA PHE A 23 0.04 0.61 5.99
C PHE A 23 0.29 2.08 6.29
N LYS A 24 -0.28 2.61 7.38
CA LYS A 24 0.05 3.94 7.91
C LYS A 24 1.53 4.00 8.33
N SER A 25 1.97 3.05 9.15
CA SER A 25 3.35 2.97 9.62
C SER A 25 4.35 2.82 8.47
N VAL A 26 4.01 2.03 7.45
CA VAL A 26 4.81 1.88 6.22
C VAL A 26 4.87 3.18 5.44
N ALA A 27 3.75 3.89 5.26
CA ALA A 27 3.73 5.18 4.55
C ALA A 27 4.63 6.21 5.23
N ASP A 28 4.51 6.34 6.55
CA ASP A 28 5.29 7.28 7.36
C ASP A 28 6.79 6.94 7.31
N SER A 29 7.13 5.65 7.50
CA SER A 29 8.54 5.20 7.52
C SER A 29 9.22 5.31 6.16
N LEU A 30 8.48 5.10 5.07
CA LEU A 30 9.01 5.25 3.71
C LEU A 30 9.01 6.70 3.22
N ALA A 31 8.45 7.64 4.00
CA ALA A 31 8.15 9.00 3.55
C ALA A 31 7.40 9.00 2.21
N ALA A 32 6.41 8.12 2.08
CA ALA A 32 5.68 7.87 0.83
C ALA A 32 4.16 8.05 1.02
N ASN A 33 3.50 8.54 -0.02
CA ASN A 33 2.04 8.63 -0.04
C ASN A 33 1.45 7.30 -0.52
N ILE A 34 0.78 6.57 0.37
CA ILE A 34 0.16 5.27 0.06
C ILE A 34 -1.37 5.38 0.12
N HIS A 35 -2.02 4.94 -0.95
CA HIS A 35 -3.47 4.88 -1.08
C HIS A 35 -3.88 3.43 -1.32
N VAL A 36 -4.71 2.89 -0.42
CA VAL A 36 -5.26 1.54 -0.54
C VAL A 36 -6.78 1.64 -0.67
N ILE A 37 -7.32 1.09 -1.75
CA ILE A 37 -8.74 1.02 -2.01
C ILE A 37 -9.08 -0.40 -2.44
N LEU A 38 -9.86 -1.11 -1.64
CA LEU A 38 -10.44 -2.37 -2.06
C LEU A 38 -11.81 -2.11 -2.69
N ARG A 39 -11.98 -2.45 -3.97
CA ARG A 39 -13.23 -2.18 -4.71
C ARG A 39 -14.40 -3.04 -4.22
N TYR A 40 -14.14 -4.32 -3.94
CA TYR A 40 -15.11 -5.27 -3.45
C TYR A 40 -14.41 -6.51 -2.89
N GLY A 41 -15.09 -7.25 -2.03
CA GLY A 41 -14.62 -8.53 -1.51
C GLY A 41 -15.55 -9.04 -0.42
N LYS A 42 -15.69 -10.36 -0.28
CA LYS A 42 -16.52 -10.97 0.77
C LYS A 42 -15.70 -11.60 1.89
N ASN A 43 -14.60 -12.28 1.54
CA ASN A 43 -13.76 -12.98 2.50
C ASN A 43 -12.60 -12.08 2.95
N ASP A 44 -12.53 -11.77 4.25
CA ASP A 44 -11.57 -10.83 4.80
C ASP A 44 -10.10 -11.28 4.66
N HIS A 45 -9.81 -12.58 4.69
CA HIS A 45 -8.46 -13.09 4.40
C HIS A 45 -8.04 -12.74 2.96
N HIS A 46 -8.92 -12.99 1.98
CA HIS A 46 -8.65 -12.62 0.60
C HIS A 46 -8.56 -11.11 0.40
N LYS A 47 -9.34 -10.30 1.14
CA LYS A 47 -9.24 -8.83 1.11
C LYS A 47 -7.85 -8.37 1.55
N ALA A 48 -7.38 -8.85 2.70
CA ALA A 48 -6.06 -8.52 3.22
C ALA A 48 -4.96 -8.95 2.23
N GLU A 49 -5.01 -10.20 1.78
CA GLU A 49 -4.03 -10.74 0.82
C GLU A 49 -4.01 -9.94 -0.50
N ALA A 50 -5.19 -9.56 -1.03
CA ALA A 50 -5.30 -8.74 -2.24
C ALA A 50 -4.65 -7.36 -2.06
N VAL A 51 -4.84 -6.73 -0.89
CA VAL A 51 -4.22 -5.45 -0.55
C VAL A 51 -2.69 -5.57 -0.55
N PHE A 52 -2.12 -6.57 0.13
CA PHE A 52 -0.66 -6.78 0.14
C PHE A 52 -0.09 -7.08 -1.24
N LYS A 53 -0.77 -7.92 -2.03
CA LYS A 53 -0.35 -8.22 -3.41
C LYS A 53 -0.39 -6.99 -4.30
N ALA A 54 -1.44 -6.16 -4.18
CA ALA A 54 -1.57 -4.92 -4.94
C ALA A 54 -0.47 -3.93 -4.54
N PHE A 55 -0.22 -3.76 -3.24
CA PHE A 55 0.85 -2.94 -2.72
C PHE A 55 2.23 -3.39 -3.21
N ALA A 56 2.56 -4.67 -3.11
CA ALA A 56 3.84 -5.21 -3.56
C ALA A 56 4.09 -4.91 -5.05
N ARG A 57 3.06 -5.04 -5.90
CA ARG A 57 3.15 -4.68 -7.31
C ARG A 57 3.37 -3.19 -7.50
N ALA A 58 2.59 -2.34 -6.84
CA ALA A 58 2.71 -0.88 -6.93
C ALA A 58 4.08 -0.39 -6.45
N LEU A 59 4.55 -0.88 -5.31
CA LEU A 59 5.87 -0.56 -4.77
C LEU A 59 6.98 -0.98 -5.72
N ARG A 60 6.91 -2.19 -6.30
CA ARG A 60 7.87 -2.63 -7.31
C ARG A 60 7.92 -1.66 -8.49
N PHE A 61 6.79 -1.17 -8.98
CA PHE A 61 6.79 -0.17 -10.06
C PHE A 61 7.38 1.16 -9.60
N ALA A 62 7.08 1.62 -8.39
CA ALA A 62 7.55 2.91 -7.86
C ALA A 62 9.07 2.96 -7.63
N VAL A 63 9.69 1.85 -7.20
CA VAL A 63 11.13 1.82 -6.86
C VAL A 63 12.03 1.39 -8.02
N VAL A 64 11.46 0.97 -9.16
CA VAL A 64 12.25 0.60 -10.33
C VAL A 64 12.97 1.83 -10.90
N ARG A 65 14.29 1.72 -11.09
CA ARG A 65 15.07 2.75 -11.75
C ARG A 65 14.65 2.88 -13.21
N ASP A 66 14.17 4.05 -13.60
CA ASP A 66 13.84 4.35 -14.99
C ASP A 66 15.13 4.56 -15.81
N LYS A 67 15.40 3.64 -16.75
CA LYS A 67 16.58 3.70 -17.61
C LYS A 67 16.51 4.85 -18.63
N ARG A 68 15.32 5.36 -18.95
CA ARG A 68 15.13 6.45 -19.92
C ARG A 68 15.36 7.82 -19.28
N ASN A 69 15.15 7.93 -17.98
CA ASN A 69 15.18 9.18 -17.21
C ASN A 69 16.21 9.11 -16.06
N LYS A 70 17.35 8.45 -16.27
CA LYS A 70 18.32 8.13 -15.20
C LYS A 70 18.77 9.34 -14.38
N ASP A 71 18.89 10.49 -15.03
CA ASP A 71 19.41 11.72 -14.42
C ASP A 71 18.29 12.74 -14.13
N LEU A 72 17.02 12.36 -14.38
CA LEU A 72 15.89 13.25 -14.19
C LEU A 72 15.25 13.00 -12.83
N MET A 73 15.26 14.01 -11.96
CA MET A 73 14.49 13.96 -10.73
C MET A 73 12.99 14.10 -11.07
N PRO A 74 12.12 13.15 -10.68
CA PRO A 74 10.71 13.14 -11.05
C PRO A 74 9.88 14.12 -10.19
N SER A 75 10.30 15.38 -10.17
CA SER A 75 9.64 16.48 -9.45
C SER A 75 9.90 17.79 -10.18
N THR A 76 8.84 18.52 -10.53
CA THR A 76 8.94 19.84 -11.18
C THR A 76 9.61 20.88 -10.28
N LYS A 77 9.65 20.64 -8.97
CA LYS A 77 10.33 21.49 -7.99
C LYS A 77 11.81 21.14 -7.83
N GLY A 78 12.30 20.10 -8.51
CA GLY A 78 13.70 19.67 -8.42
C GLY A 78 14.10 19.15 -7.03
N LYS A 79 13.15 18.65 -6.23
CA LYS A 79 13.40 17.96 -4.96
C LYS A 79 12.25 17.00 -4.61
N ILE A 80 12.55 15.98 -3.81
CA ILE A 80 11.61 15.04 -3.19
C ILE A 80 11.73 15.17 -1.68
#